data_AF-A0A939FFY9-F1
#
_entry.id   AF-A0A939FFY9-F1
#
_cell.length_a   1.000
_cell.length_b   1.000
_cell.length_c   1.000
_cell.angle_alpha   90.00
_cell.angle_beta   90.00
_cell.angle_gamma   90.00
#
_symmetry.space_group_name_H-M   'P 1'
#
loop_
_entity.id
_entity.type
_entity.pdbx_description
1 polymer ?
#
loop_
_entity_poly.entity_id
_entity_poly.type
_entity_poly.pdbx_seq_one_letter_code
_entity_poly.pdbx_strand_id
1 'polypeptide(L)'
;GRLVAWTAAVTEIAAGTEAWDTAVAELKGKRLNAPDGERMVERWARECRIVRLEPTAVRTEMPEGSLATAPPATPATTRLPVPAALPSLLFKRRKR
;
A
#
# COMPACT_ATOMS: atom_id res chain seq x y z
N GLY A 1 11.31 -11.93 1.94
CA GLY A 1 10.34 -12.00 0.83
C GLY A 1 11.06 -11.69 -0.48
N ARG A 2 10.55 -12.16 -1.61
CA ARG A 2 11.08 -11.82 -2.95
C ARG A 2 10.18 -10.77 -3.57
N LEU A 3 10.76 -9.69 -4.08
CA LEU A 3 10.02 -8.70 -4.89
C LEU A 3 9.92 -9.23 -6.33
N VAL A 4 8.82 -8.89 -7.02
CA VAL A 4 8.59 -9.27 -8.43
C VAL A 4 8.11 -8.03 -9.18
N ALA A 5 8.71 -7.75 -10.33
CA ALA A 5 8.33 -6.66 -11.23
C ALA A 5 7.95 -7.23 -12.61
N TRP A 6 6.93 -6.66 -13.24
CA TRP A 6 6.50 -7.05 -14.58
C TRP A 6 5.72 -5.91 -15.24
N THR A 7 5.67 -5.90 -16.56
CA THR A 7 4.93 -4.92 -17.36
C THR A 7 3.59 -5.51 -17.76
N ALA A 8 2.52 -4.76 -17.56
CA ALA A 8 1.15 -5.16 -17.88
C ALA A 8 0.56 -4.30 -19.00
N ALA A 9 -0.19 -4.92 -19.90
CA ALA A 9 -1.25 -4.22 -20.63
C ALA A 9 -2.42 -4.01 -19.67
N VAL A 10 -2.95 -2.79 -19.63
CA VAL A 10 -4.01 -2.39 -18.70
C VAL A 10 -5.28 -2.13 -19.48
N THR A 11 -6.36 -2.83 -19.13
CA THR A 11 -7.68 -2.63 -19.72
C THR A 11 -8.72 -2.49 -18.63
N GLU A 12 -9.55 -1.44 -18.70
CA GLU A 12 -10.71 -1.30 -17.81
C GLU A 12 -11.78 -2.32 -18.18
N ILE A 13 -12.39 -2.95 -17.17
CA ILE A 13 -13.55 -3.80 -17.31
C ILE A 13 -14.78 -2.96 -16.98
N ALA A 14 -15.69 -2.81 -17.94
CA ALA A 14 -16.88 -1.99 -17.78
C ALA A 14 -17.84 -2.59 -16.73
N ALA A 15 -18.37 -1.75 -15.85
CA ALA A 15 -19.35 -2.16 -14.85
C ALA A 15 -20.63 -2.72 -15.49
N GLY A 16 -21.23 -3.72 -14.85
CA GLY A 16 -22.44 -4.39 -15.35
C GLY A 16 -22.19 -5.37 -16.51
N THR A 17 -20.93 -5.68 -16.80
CA THR A 17 -20.58 -6.79 -17.71
C THR A 17 -20.33 -8.07 -16.91
N GLU A 18 -20.53 -9.22 -17.54
CA GLU A 18 -20.27 -10.53 -16.91
C GLU A 18 -18.83 -10.67 -16.37
N ALA A 19 -17.86 -10.15 -17.12
CA ALA A 19 -16.46 -10.11 -16.69
C ALA A 19 -16.27 -9.26 -15.42
N TRP A 20 -17.01 -8.17 -15.28
CA TRP A 20 -16.99 -7.33 -14.09
C TRP A 20 -17.64 -8.01 -12.90
N ASP A 21 -18.81 -8.62 -13.11
CA ASP A 21 -19.56 -9.33 -12.05
C ASP A 21 -18.73 -10.51 -11.48
N THR A 22 -18.03 -11.22 -12.36
CA THR A 22 -17.12 -12.31 -11.97
C THR A 22 -15.94 -11.77 -11.14
N ALA A 23 -15.29 -10.71 -11.63
CA ALA A 23 -14.14 -10.12 -10.94
C ALA A 23 -14.52 -9.52 -9.58
N VAL A 24 -15.66 -8.83 -9.50
CA VAL A 24 -16.07 -8.12 -8.29
C VAL A 24 -16.45 -9.08 -7.15
N ALA A 25 -17.03 -10.25 -7.49
CA ALA A 25 -17.36 -11.29 -6.52
C ALA A 25 -16.10 -11.78 -5.77
N GLU A 26 -15.03 -12.05 -6.51
CA GLU A 26 -13.74 -12.45 -5.94
C GLU A 26 -13.09 -11.32 -5.12
N LEU A 27 -13.09 -10.10 -5.66
CA LEU A 27 -12.46 -8.93 -5.01
C LEU A 27 -13.15 -8.59 -3.68
N LYS A 28 -14.48 -8.63 -3.65
CA LYS A 28 -15.26 -8.38 -2.45
C LYS A 28 -14.95 -9.38 -1.35
N GLY A 29 -14.81 -10.67 -1.68
CA GLY A 29 -14.47 -11.72 -0.72
C GLY A 29 -13.13 -11.50 0.00
N LYS A 30 -12.24 -10.66 -0.55
CA LYS A 30 -10.95 -10.30 0.05
C LYS A 30 -10.98 -9.00 0.86
N ARG A 31 -12.12 -8.33 0.99
CA ARG A 31 -12.25 -7.04 1.69
C ARG A 31 -12.86 -7.20 3.09
N LEU A 32 -12.02 -7.60 4.04
CA LEU A 32 -12.43 -7.88 5.43
C LEU A 32 -13.10 -6.68 6.16
N ASN A 33 -12.75 -5.44 5.78
CA ASN A 33 -13.22 -4.21 6.44
C ASN A 33 -14.02 -3.28 5.50
N ALA A 34 -14.84 -3.85 4.62
CA ALA A 34 -15.71 -3.04 3.77
C ALA A 34 -16.76 -2.30 4.63
N PRO A 35 -16.74 -0.95 4.70
CA PRO A 35 -17.63 -0.19 5.59
C PRO A 35 -19.12 -0.31 5.21
N ASP A 36 -19.40 -0.73 3.98
CA ASP A 36 -20.71 -0.82 3.35
C ASP A 36 -21.15 -2.25 3.01
N GLY A 37 -20.35 -3.26 3.41
CA GLY A 37 -20.67 -4.68 3.25
C GLY A 37 -21.07 -5.04 1.82
N GLU A 38 -22.30 -5.54 1.66
CA GLU A 38 -22.84 -5.99 0.37
C GLU A 38 -23.03 -4.85 -0.66
N ARG A 39 -23.35 -3.63 -0.20
CA ARG A 39 -23.59 -2.44 -1.07
C ARG A 39 -22.32 -1.90 -1.72
N MET A 40 -21.16 -2.42 -1.31
CA MET A 40 -19.85 -2.06 -1.84
C MET A 40 -19.76 -2.26 -3.36
N VAL A 41 -20.41 -3.29 -3.90
CA VAL A 41 -20.41 -3.57 -5.34
C VAL A 41 -21.05 -2.42 -6.11
N GLU A 42 -22.22 -1.94 -5.66
CA GLU A 42 -22.93 -0.83 -6.30
C GLU A 42 -22.14 0.48 -6.21
N ARG A 43 -21.48 0.73 -5.07
CA ARG A 43 -20.57 1.88 -4.94
C ARG A 43 -19.40 1.74 -5.91
N TRP A 44 -18.75 0.58 -5.97
CA TRP A 44 -17.63 0.34 -6.85
C TRP A 44 -18.00 0.51 -8.33
N ALA A 45 -19.20 0.09 -8.74
CA ALA A 45 -19.67 0.32 -10.10
C ALA A 45 -19.79 1.82 -10.46
N ARG A 46 -20.09 2.69 -9.48
CA ARG A 46 -20.27 4.14 -9.70
C ARG A 46 -19.00 4.96 -9.49
N GLU A 47 -18.15 4.54 -8.56
CA GLU A 47 -17.06 5.36 -8.01
C GLU A 47 -15.68 4.73 -8.20
N CYS A 48 -15.60 3.50 -8.69
CA CYS A 48 -14.34 2.78 -8.88
C CYS A 48 -14.21 2.25 -10.31
N ARG A 49 -13.00 1.84 -10.65
CA ARG A 49 -12.69 1.14 -11.91
C ARG A 49 -12.06 -0.21 -11.57
N ILE A 50 -12.56 -1.27 -12.18
CA ILE A 50 -11.88 -2.58 -12.15
C ILE A 50 -11.01 -2.65 -13.41
N VAL A 51 -9.72 -2.89 -13.23
CA VAL A 51 -8.78 -3.02 -14.34
C VAL A 51 -8.20 -4.43 -14.38
N ARG A 52 -8.09 -4.98 -15.58
CA ARG A 52 -7.33 -6.19 -15.86
C ARG A 52 -5.88 -5.81 -16.15
N LEU A 53 -4.96 -6.51 -15.50
CA LEU A 53 -3.52 -6.41 -15.75
C LEU A 53 -3.07 -7.68 -16.47
N GLU A 54 -2.81 -7.58 -17.77
CA GLU A 54 -2.38 -8.70 -18.60
C GLU A 54 -0.85 -8.66 -18.77
N PRO A 55 -0.09 -9.67 -18.29
CA PRO A 55 1.36 -9.65 -18.38
C PRO A 55 1.86 -9.60 -19.83
N THR A 56 2.73 -8.65 -20.12
CA THR A 56 3.37 -8.48 -21.46
C THR A 56 4.86 -8.80 -21.43
N ALA A 57 5.52 -8.49 -20.31
CA ALA A 57 6.92 -8.84 -20.08
C ALA A 57 7.17 -9.06 -18.59
N VAL A 58 7.94 -10.09 -18.26
CA VAL A 58 8.34 -10.41 -16.88
C VAL A 58 9.83 -10.18 -16.74
N ARG A 59 10.25 -9.32 -15.82
CA ARG A 59 11.66 -9.12 -15.46
C ARG A 59 11.84 -9.35 -13.97
N THR A 60 12.56 -10.39 -13.62
CA THR A 60 12.77 -10.79 -12.22
C THR A 60 14.00 -10.12 -11.60
N GLU A 61 14.83 -9.47 -12.42
CA GLU A 61 15.95 -8.65 -12.01
C GLU A 61 15.45 -7.48 -11.14
N MET A 62 16.08 -7.27 -9.99
CA MET A 62 15.77 -6.15 -9.10
C MET A 62 16.85 -5.07 -9.25
N PRO A 63 16.50 -3.79 -9.16
CA PRO A 63 17.49 -2.72 -9.06
C PRO A 63 18.40 -2.96 -7.85
N GLU A 64 19.71 -2.79 -8.02
CA GLU A 64 20.69 -2.98 -6.93
C GLU A 64 20.77 -1.78 -5.96
N GLY A 65 20.16 -0.65 -6.34
CA GLY A 65 20.09 0.55 -5.50
C GLY A 65 18.98 0.51 -4.46
N SER A 66 19.03 1.43 -3.49
CA SER A 66 18.13 1.44 -2.32
C SER A 66 16.63 1.55 -2.66
N LEU A 67 16.25 2.07 -3.83
CA LEU A 67 14.88 2.43 -4.24
C LEU A 67 14.09 3.28 -3.21
N ALA A 68 14.75 3.74 -2.15
CA ALA A 68 14.15 4.52 -1.10
C ALA A 68 13.98 5.94 -1.61
N THR A 69 12.73 6.41 -1.63
CA THR A 69 12.46 7.83 -1.75
C THR A 69 12.75 8.51 -0.41
N ALA A 70 13.43 9.66 -0.43
CA ALA A 70 13.59 10.45 0.78
C ALA A 70 12.19 10.88 1.28
N PRO A 71 11.93 10.87 2.60
CA PRO A 71 10.68 11.40 3.11
C PRO A 71 10.47 12.84 2.63
N PRO A 72 9.24 13.22 2.24
CA PRO A 72 8.96 14.60 1.90
C PRO A 72 9.24 15.52 3.09
N ALA A 73 9.70 16.74 2.82
CA ALA A 73 9.95 17.73 3.86
C ALA A 73 8.67 17.95 4.69
N THR A 74 8.78 17.82 6.01
CA THR A 74 7.66 17.98 6.92
C THR A 74 8.12 18.72 8.18
N PRO A 75 7.33 19.66 8.72
CA PRO A 75 7.62 20.26 10.02
C PRO A 75 7.35 19.27 11.17
N ALA A 76 6.69 18.14 10.91
CA ALA A 76 6.40 17.09 11.90
C ALA A 76 7.61 16.16 12.12
N THR A 77 8.81 16.73 12.30
CA THR A 77 10.00 15.96 12.66
C THR A 77 10.05 15.75 14.16
N THR A 78 9.98 14.51 14.62
CA THR A 78 10.20 14.14 16.03
C THR A 78 11.69 14.06 16.40
N ARG A 79 12.59 14.23 15.43
CA ARG A 79 14.04 14.37 15.66
C ARG A 79 14.35 15.78 16.16
N LEU A 80 13.93 16.06 17.38
CA LEU A 80 14.44 17.19 18.14
C LEU A 80 15.81 16.82 18.73
N PRO A 81 16.65 17.81 19.08
CA PRO A 81 17.83 17.55 19.89
C PRO A 81 17.47 16.68 21.09
N VAL A 82 18.35 15.75 21.44
CA VAL A 82 18.17 14.92 22.63
C VAL A 82 17.90 15.85 23.82
N PRO A 83 16.79 15.66 24.58
CA PRO A 83 16.51 16.51 25.73
C PRO A 83 17.71 16.50 26.68
N ALA A 84 18.13 17.69 27.14
CA ALA A 84 19.34 17.85 27.95
C ALA A 84 19.35 16.97 29.21
N ALA A 85 18.17 16.65 29.75
CA ALA A 85 18.00 15.80 30.93
C ALA A 85 18.02 14.29 30.62
N LEU A 86 17.88 13.85 29.36
CA LEU A 86 17.74 12.43 29.02
C LEU A 86 18.97 11.59 29.41
N PRO A 87 20.23 12.04 29.21
CA PRO A 87 21.41 11.26 29.63
C PRO A 87 21.46 11.05 31.15
N SER A 88 21.08 12.04 31.95
CA SER A 88 21.10 11.91 33.42
C SER A 88 19.96 11.03 33.96
N LEU A 89 18.84 10.94 33.23
CA LEU A 89 17.73 10.03 33.53
C LEU A 89 18.05 8.57 33.18
N LEU A 90 18.71 8.33 32.03
CA LEU A 90 19.06 6.99 31.58
C LEU A 90 20.28 6.40 32.31
N PHE A 91 21.26 7.24 32.66
CA PHE A 91 22.52 6.81 33.26
C PHE A 91 22.69 7.25 34.71
N LYS A 92 21.58 7.54 35.41
CA LYS A 92 21.63 8.01 36.80
C LYS A 92 22.46 7.02 37.63
N ARG A 93 23.64 7.49 38.06
CA ARG A 93 24.61 6.76 38.88
C ARG A 93 23.87 6.06 40.01
N ARG A 94 23.93 4.74 40.04
CA ARG A 94 23.61 3.94 41.23
C ARG A 94 24.54 4.48 42.33
N LYS A 95 23.99 5.25 43.29
CA LYS A 95 24.75 5.68 44.46
C LYS A 95 25.23 4.39 45.15
N ARG A 96 26.56 4.27 45.30
CA ARG A 96 27.16 3.31 46.22
C ARG A 96 26.70 3.62 47.63
#